data_AF-A0A8T3WI64-F1
#
_entry.id   AF-A0A8T3WI64-F1
#
_cell.length_a   1.000
_cell.length_b   1.000
_cell.length_c   1.000
_cell.angle_alpha   90.00
_cell.angle_beta   90.00
_cell.angle_gamma   90.00
#
_symmetry.space_group_name_H-M   'P 1'
#
loop_
_entity.id
_entity.type
_entity.pdbx_description
1 polymer ?
#
loop_
_entity_poly.entity_id
_entity_poly.type
_entity_poly.pdbx_seq_one_letter_code
_entity_poly.pdbx_strand_id
1 'polypeptide(L)'
;MKLKAEDIVFFIVIGLALFVLLWLLHGSPTLDSALVSIGAFIITSEVLLWRKYFEIDKNVSIGFMKVKTDLDKIKEKLDDIESLLKNKK
;
A
#
# COMPACT_ATOMS: atom_id res chain seq x y z
N MET A 1 -3.89 -15.20 -11.98
CA MET A 1 -3.70 -14.39 -10.76
C MET A 1 -2.23 -14.46 -10.37
N LYS A 2 -1.46 -13.36 -10.51
CA LYS A 2 -0.10 -13.31 -9.98
C LYS A 2 -0.22 -12.94 -8.51
N LEU A 3 -0.11 -13.91 -7.61
CA LEU A 3 0.01 -13.65 -6.17
C LEU A 3 1.25 -12.78 -5.98
N LYS A 4 1.06 -11.56 -5.48
CA LYS A 4 2.18 -10.70 -5.12
C LYS A 4 2.80 -11.26 -3.84
N ALA A 5 4.10 -11.07 -3.66
CA ALA A 5 4.80 -11.52 -2.45
C ALA A 5 4.15 -10.97 -1.17
N GLU A 6 3.51 -9.79 -1.25
CA GLU A 6 2.73 -9.20 -0.16
C GLU A 6 1.50 -10.01 0.22
N ASP A 7 0.78 -10.58 -0.75
CA ASP A 7 -0.37 -11.45 -0.47
C ASP A 7 0.09 -12.72 0.25
N ILE A 8 1.24 -13.27 -0.15
CA ILE A 8 1.84 -14.46 0.49
C ILE A 8 2.21 -14.17 1.95
N VAL A 9 2.87 -13.03 2.21
CA VAL A 9 3.22 -12.61 3.56
C VAL A 9 1.96 -12.37 4.41
N PHE A 10 0.93 -11.77 3.83
CA PHE A 10 -0.36 -11.57 4.52
C PHE A 10 -1.02 -12.89 4.90
N PHE A 11 -1.03 -13.88 4.00
CA PHE A 11 -1.53 -15.22 4.28
C PHE A 11 -0.72 -15.95 5.36
N ILE A 12 0.60 -15.79 5.38
CA ILE A 12 1.47 -16.39 6.42
C ILE A 12 1.13 -15.78 7.79
N VAL A 13 0.96 -14.46 7.88
CA VAL A 13 0.61 -13.77 9.13
C VAL A 13 -0.76 -14.20 9.63
N ILE A 14 -1.76 -14.29 8.74
CA ILE A 14 -3.10 -14.79 9.09
C ILE A 14 -3.03 -16.26 9.54
N GLY A 15 -2.26 -17.09 8.85
CA GLY A 15 -2.07 -18.49 9.21
C GLY A 15 -1.47 -18.66 10.61
N LEU A 16 -0.45 -17.86 10.95
CA LEU A 16 0.14 -17.83 12.28
C LEU A 16 -0.84 -17.34 13.35
N ALA A 17 -1.64 -16.31 13.05
CA ALA A 17 -2.65 -15.81 13.98
C ALA A 17 -3.75 -16.85 14.26
N LEU A 18 -4.23 -17.54 13.22
CA LEU A 18 -5.20 -18.62 13.36
C LEU A 18 -4.63 -19.82 14.10
N PHE A 19 -3.36 -20.16 13.86
CA PHE A 19 -2.67 -21.23 14.58
C PHE A 19 -2.59 -20.95 16.08
N VAL A 20 -2.20 -19.73 16.47
CA VAL A 20 -2.21 -19.28 17.87
C VAL A 20 -3.61 -19.36 18.47
N LEU A 21 -4.64 -18.88 17.76
CA LEU A 21 -6.02 -18.92 18.25
C LEU A 21 -6.51 -20.36 18.45
N LEU A 22 -6.20 -21.27 17.51
CA LEU A 22 -6.54 -22.69 17.64
C LEU A 22 -5.81 -23.35 18.82
N TRP A 23 -4.54 -22.98 19.00
CA TRP A 23 -3.70 -23.43 20.11
C TRP A 23 -4.24 -22.95 21.47
N LEU A 24 -4.78 -21.72 21.49
CA LEU A 24 -5.41 -21.14 22.66
C LEU A 24 -6.75 -21.82 23.00
N LEU A 25 -7.51 -22.20 21.99
CA LEU A 25 -8.77 -22.92 22.13
C LEU A 25 -8.60 -24.36 22.64
N HIS A 26 -7.50 -25.04 22.27
CA HIS A 26 -7.19 -26.41 22.71
C HIS A 26 -6.61 -26.51 24.14
N GLY A 27 -6.46 -25.38 24.84
CA GLY A 27 -6.41 -25.39 26.31
C GLY A 27 -5.04 -25.44 26.98
N SER A 28 -3.95 -24.98 26.35
CA SER A 28 -2.71 -24.72 27.10
C SER A 28 -1.73 -23.73 26.43
N PRO A 29 -2.08 -22.47 26.16
CA PRO A 29 -1.09 -21.42 26.29
C PRO A 29 -0.98 -21.01 27.77
N THR A 30 0.23 -21.08 28.30
CA THR A 30 0.61 -20.29 29.48
C THR A 30 0.21 -18.82 29.24
N LEU A 31 -0.23 -18.11 30.29
CA LEU A 31 -0.69 -16.72 30.21
C LEU A 31 0.32 -15.82 29.45
N ASP A 32 1.61 -16.09 29.62
CA ASP A 32 2.71 -15.45 28.91
C ASP A 32 2.65 -15.64 27.39
N SER A 33 2.38 -16.86 26.92
CA SER A 33 2.28 -17.15 25.48
C SER A 33 1.07 -16.51 24.81
N ALA A 34 -0.05 -16.36 25.54
CA ALA A 34 -1.21 -15.60 25.05
C ALA A 34 -0.86 -14.11 24.89
N LEU A 35 -0.17 -13.54 25.88
CA LEU A 35 0.27 -12.15 25.87
C LEU A 35 1.24 -11.85 24.71
N VAL A 36 2.24 -12.72 24.53
CA VAL A 36 3.22 -12.61 23.43
C VAL A 36 2.53 -12.67 22.07
N SER A 37 1.53 -13.55 21.91
CA SER A 37 0.86 -13.72 20.63
C SER A 37 -0.06 -12.55 20.27
N ILE A 38 -0.77 -12.00 21.27
CA ILE A 38 -1.56 -10.77 21.09
C ILE A 38 -0.63 -9.59 20.75
N GLY A 39 0.49 -9.45 21.46
CA GLY A 39 1.48 -8.42 21.16
C GLY A 39 2.06 -8.55 19.75
N ALA A 40 2.42 -9.76 19.34
CA ALA A 40 2.91 -10.03 17.99
C ALA A 40 1.84 -9.71 16.92
N PHE A 41 0.56 -10.01 17.18
CA PHE A 41 -0.53 -9.69 16.27
C PHE A 41 -0.73 -8.18 16.10
N ILE A 42 -0.72 -7.41 17.20
CA ILE A 42 -0.87 -5.95 17.16
C ILE A 42 0.29 -5.32 16.39
N ILE A 43 1.53 -5.68 16.72
CA ILE A 43 2.74 -5.14 16.07
C ILE A 43 2.72 -5.45 14.57
N THR A 44 2.38 -6.70 14.21
CA THR A 44 2.34 -7.11 12.80
C THR A 44 1.22 -6.40 12.04
N SER A 45 0.06 -6.21 12.66
CA SER A 45 -1.06 -5.48 12.10
C SER A 45 -0.70 -4.02 11.81
N GLU A 46 -0.07 -3.33 12.77
CA GLU A 46 0.38 -1.95 12.58
C GLU A 46 1.42 -1.84 11.46
N VAL A 47 2.42 -2.73 11.42
CA VAL A 47 3.46 -2.70 10.37
C VAL A 47 2.86 -2.92 8.98
N LEU A 48 1.89 -3.83 8.85
CA LEU A 48 1.19 -4.06 7.58
C LEU A 48 0.36 -2.85 7.15
N LEU A 49 -0.34 -2.21 8.09
CA LEU A 49 -1.09 -0.98 7.82
C LEU A 49 -0.16 0.15 7.37
N TRP A 50 0.99 0.33 8.04
CA TRP A 50 2.00 1.31 7.66
C TRP A 50 2.55 1.07 6.25
N ARG A 51 2.88 -0.18 5.90
CA ARG A 51 3.32 -0.51 4.53
C ARG A 51 2.27 -0.15 3.49
N LYS A 52 1.00 -0.51 3.74
CA LYS A 52 -0.09 -0.24 2.81
C LYS A 52 -0.34 1.25 2.65
N TYR A 53 -0.28 2.01 3.74
CA TYR A 53 -0.40 3.46 3.71
C TYR A 53 0.72 4.10 2.89
N PHE A 54 1.96 3.66 3.09
CA PHE A 54 3.11 4.15 2.33
C PHE A 54 3.04 3.81 0.84
N GLU A 55 2.53 2.63 0.49
CA GLU A 55 2.31 2.24 -0.91
C GLU A 55 1.25 3.14 -1.58
N ILE A 56 0.16 3.46 -0.87
CA ILE A 56 -0.86 4.40 -1.35
C ILE A 56 -0.24 5.78 -1.59
N ASP A 57 0.49 6.32 -0.61
CA ASP A 57 1.12 7.63 -0.72
C ASP A 57 2.10 7.74 -1.91
N LYS A 58 2.93 6.70 -2.08
CA LYS A 58 3.83 6.58 -3.24
C LYS A 58 3.06 6.56 -4.56
N ASN A 59 1.99 5.77 -4.65
CA ASN A 59 1.18 5.68 -5.87
C ASN A 59 0.47 6.99 -6.20
N VAL A 60 -0.01 7.70 -5.18
CA VAL A 60 -0.61 9.04 -5.32
C VAL A 60 0.43 10.04 -5.81
N SER A 61 1.63 10.05 -5.22
CA SER A 61 2.73 10.92 -5.64
C SER A 61 3.16 10.68 -7.09
N ILE A 62 3.28 9.40 -7.50
CA ILE A 62 3.56 9.04 -8.90
C ILE A 62 2.41 9.48 -9.81
N GLY A 63 1.16 9.34 -9.37
CA GLY A 63 -0.02 9.82 -10.09
C GLY A 63 0.03 11.33 -10.33
N PHE A 64 0.29 12.12 -9.29
CA PHE A 64 0.43 13.58 -9.39
C PHE A 64 1.57 13.99 -10.33
N MET A 65 2.70 13.29 -10.28
CA MET A 65 3.82 13.56 -11.17
C MET A 65 3.48 13.32 -12.65
N LYS A 66 2.72 12.26 -12.95
CA LYS A 66 2.21 12.02 -14.31
C LYS A 66 1.24 13.10 -14.75
N VAL A 67 0.28 13.46 -13.91
CA VAL A 67 -0.69 14.54 -14.20
C VAL A 67 0.02 15.87 -14.46
N LYS A 68 1.03 16.22 -13.65
CA LYS A 68 1.83 17.42 -13.87
C LYS A 68 2.55 17.38 -15.23
N THR A 69 3.16 16.24 -15.56
CA THR A 69 3.84 16.05 -16.85
C THR A 69 2.87 16.19 -18.02
N ASP A 70 1.65 15.66 -17.89
CA ASP A 70 0.63 15.75 -18.92
C ASP A 70 0.09 17.18 -19.06
N LEU A 71 -0.06 17.92 -17.95
CA LEU A 71 -0.42 19.34 -17.96
C LEU A 71 0.66 20.21 -18.61
N ASP A 72 1.93 19.95 -18.31
CA ASP A 72 3.06 20.67 -18.92
C ASP A 72 3.07 20.48 -20.45
N LYS A 73 2.84 19.25 -20.93
CA LYS A 73 2.69 18.96 -22.37
C LYS A 73 1.47 19.63 -23.01
N ILE A 74 0.35 19.71 -22.28
CA ILE A 74 -0.85 20.40 -22.77
C ILE A 74 -0.57 21.90 -22.89
N LYS A 75 0.10 22.49 -21.89
CA LYS A 75 0.48 23.90 -21.90
C LYS A 75 1.38 24.23 -23.09
N GLU A 76 2.42 23.42 -23.33
CA GLU A 76 3.33 23.58 -24.47
C GLU A 76 2.56 23.54 -25.80
N LYS A 77 1.61 22.61 -25.96
CA LYS A 77 0.74 22.56 -27.14
C LYS A 77 -0.17 23.77 -27.30
N LEU A 78 -0.67 24.33 -26.19
CA LEU A 78 -1.49 25.54 -26.24
C LEU A 78 -0.66 26.75 -26.69
N ASP A 79 0.55 26.91 -26.13
CA ASP A 79 1.47 27.99 -26.48
C ASP A 79 1.87 27.91 -27.97
N ASP A 80 2.11 26.71 -28.49
CA ASP A 80 2.36 26.47 -29.91
C ASP A 80 1.17 26.89 -30.80
N ILE A 81 -0.06 26.51 -30.42
CA ILE A 81 -1.27 26.89 -31.17
C ILE A 81 -1.48 28.41 -31.13
N GLU A 82 -1.26 29.06 -29.99
CA GLU A 82 -1.37 30.51 -29.86
C GLU A 82 -0.37 31.23 -30.76
N SER A 83 0.88 30.74 -30.82
CA SER A 83 1.91 31.28 -31.71
C SER A 83 1.52 31.17 -33.20
N LEU A 84 0.93 30.04 -33.60
CA LEU A 84 0.44 29.83 -34.96
C LEU A 84 -0.72 30.76 -35.31
N LEU A 85 -1.65 30.98 -34.38
CA LEU A 85 -2.78 31.90 -34.56
C LEU A 85 -2.30 33.36 -34.68
N LYS A 86 -1.29 33.74 -33.90
CA LYS A 86 -0.71 35.08 -33.93
C LYS A 86 0.04 35.37 -35.23
N ASN A 87 0.67 34.36 -35.83
CA ASN A 87 1.41 34.47 -37.08
C ASN A 87 0.50 34.42 -38.34
N LYS A 88 -0.77 34.03 -38.17
CA LYS A 88 -1.77 33.95 -39.26
C LYS A 88 -2.64 35.21 -39.40
N LYS A 89 -2.46 36.19 -38.51
CA LYS A 89 -3.12 37.51 -38.50
C LYS A 89 -2.16 38.57 -39.01
#